data_AF-A0A9W5AQJ9-F1
#
_entry.id   AF-A0A9W5AQJ9-F1
#
_cell.length_a   1.000
_cell.length_b   1.000
_cell.length_c   1.000
_cell.angle_alpha   90.00
_cell.angle_beta   90.00
_cell.angle_gamma   90.00
#
_symmetry.space_group_name_H-M   'P 1'
#
loop_
_entity.id
_entity.type
_entity.pdbx_description
1 polymer ?
#
loop_
_entity_poly.entity_id
_entity_poly.type
_entity_poly.pdbx_seq_one_letter_code
_entity_poly.pdbx_strand_id
1 'polypeptide(L)'
;MNFEKEKIFQDAIFENENIKKDICACLNIKYNDSKFVKEDTYINGITADFSLLENDIVKAIIECKGGKINVTDYVRGIGQIFQYEYFAEHKLSNKNYIFCDIDDFSSVYIFPDSVLRINDFNVGLFKYPKTKKIIEINEKNLAVRLISENELENLRESKRKNLKVLTQYYIRDNRLFELYFLLKVLAILKFKKIQINRKELEINILRKTNTINNKNWRNAFIALASLGFIDSQNYPTQMGLLFSDFEFEDFILMIFKSYISPYYEEILKVLKVNSNLQNIDISQKIKENLKVKTDILFLSESSGRYISSWLNIARDDFGILNFTPRSNQRNIIYDPFACNDEIFKDYIRKNSAYFNARNSENEIYKEAFERVLNEI
;
A
#
# COMPACT_ATOMS: atom_id res chain seq x y z
N MET A 1 -7.24 -10.60 -8.11
CA MET A 1 -7.95 -11.85 -7.70
C MET A 1 -9.06 -11.45 -6.75
N ASN A 2 -10.08 -12.29 -6.54
CA ASN A 2 -11.07 -12.05 -5.49
C ASN A 2 -10.72 -12.93 -4.28
N PHE A 3 -10.27 -12.32 -3.19
CA PHE A 3 -9.89 -13.01 -1.94
C PHE A 3 -11.02 -13.01 -0.91
N GLU A 4 -12.28 -12.93 -1.33
CA GLU A 4 -13.44 -13.07 -0.45
C GLU A 4 -13.40 -14.35 0.40
N LYS A 5 -12.98 -15.48 -0.19
CA LYS A 5 -12.89 -16.78 0.52
C LYS A 5 -11.47 -17.01 1.06
N GLU A 6 -11.40 -17.36 2.34
CA GLU A 6 -10.16 -17.64 3.06
C GLU A 6 -9.30 -18.71 2.38
N LYS A 7 -9.90 -19.82 1.92
CA LYS A 7 -9.15 -20.89 1.26
C LYS A 7 -8.44 -20.44 -0.02
N ILE A 8 -9.11 -19.64 -0.86
CA ILE A 8 -8.52 -19.08 -2.09
C ILE A 8 -7.33 -18.18 -1.74
N PHE A 9 -7.46 -17.40 -0.66
CA PHE A 9 -6.39 -16.52 -0.19
C PHE A 9 -5.19 -17.31 0.35
N GLN A 10 -5.43 -18.36 1.15
CA GLN A 10 -4.39 -19.27 1.62
C GLN A 10 -3.67 -19.97 0.46
N ASP A 11 -4.41 -20.48 -0.53
CA ASP A 11 -3.83 -21.13 -1.70
C ASP A 11 -2.92 -20.16 -2.48
N ALA A 12 -3.38 -18.92 -2.70
CA ALA A 12 -2.59 -17.88 -3.34
C ALA A 12 -1.28 -17.55 -2.59
N ILE A 13 -1.31 -17.51 -1.25
CA ILE A 13 -0.10 -17.33 -0.43
C ILE A 13 0.85 -18.53 -0.60
N PHE A 14 0.33 -19.75 -0.54
CA PHE A 14 1.14 -20.96 -0.56
C PHE A 14 1.85 -21.17 -1.90
N GLU A 15 1.15 -20.90 -2.99
CA GLU A 15 1.61 -21.14 -4.37
C GLU A 15 2.54 -20.03 -4.90
N ASN A 16 2.49 -18.83 -4.33
CA ASN A 16 3.24 -17.68 -4.84
C ASN A 16 4.54 -17.43 -4.06
N GLU A 17 5.67 -17.74 -4.70
CA GLU A 17 7.01 -17.55 -4.15
C GLU A 17 7.34 -16.10 -3.77
N ASN A 18 6.83 -15.12 -4.52
CA ASN A 18 7.08 -13.70 -4.23
C ASN A 18 6.33 -13.26 -2.97
N ILE A 19 5.08 -13.73 -2.80
CA ILE A 19 4.31 -13.49 -1.57
C ILE A 19 5.04 -14.10 -0.38
N LYS A 20 5.49 -15.36 -0.46
CA LYS A 20 6.22 -16.02 0.63
C LYS A 20 7.51 -15.30 0.99
N LYS A 21 8.30 -14.87 0.00
CA LYS A 21 9.51 -14.07 0.21
C LYS A 21 9.21 -12.76 0.93
N ASP A 22 8.18 -12.04 0.52
CA ASP A 22 7.81 -10.77 1.14
C ASP A 22 7.23 -10.95 2.55
N ILE A 23 6.47 -12.03 2.81
CA ILE A 23 6.04 -12.42 4.17
C ILE A 23 7.28 -12.69 5.04
N CYS A 24 8.21 -13.53 4.59
CA CYS A 24 9.46 -13.78 5.31
C CYS A 24 10.23 -12.49 5.61
N ALA A 25 10.32 -11.57 4.64
CA ALA A 25 10.95 -10.27 4.85
C ALA A 25 10.24 -9.42 5.92
N CYS A 26 8.90 -9.38 5.92
CA CYS A 26 8.12 -8.69 6.96
C CYS A 26 8.36 -9.24 8.38
N LEU A 27 8.72 -10.52 8.47
CA LEU A 27 8.96 -11.25 9.71
C LEU A 27 10.44 -11.33 10.10
N ASN A 28 11.36 -10.74 9.30
CA ASN A 28 12.82 -10.88 9.45
C ASN A 28 13.30 -12.34 9.42
N ILE A 29 12.70 -13.17 8.59
CA ILE A 29 13.02 -14.60 8.43
C ILE A 29 13.71 -14.82 7.07
N LYS A 30 14.74 -15.67 7.02
CA LYS A 30 15.44 -16.01 5.77
C LYS A 30 14.62 -17.00 4.95
N TYR A 31 14.05 -16.49 3.85
CA TYR A 31 13.23 -17.30 2.95
C TYR A 31 13.88 -18.62 2.50
N ASN A 32 15.17 -18.59 2.12
CA ASN A 32 15.87 -19.78 1.61
C ASN A 32 16.06 -20.90 2.64
N ASP A 33 16.03 -20.55 3.93
CA ASP A 33 16.19 -21.49 5.04
C ASP A 33 14.82 -21.83 5.67
N SER A 34 13.72 -21.43 5.01
CA SER A 34 12.38 -21.46 5.56
C SER A 34 11.45 -22.47 4.89
N LYS A 35 10.52 -23.00 5.68
CA LYS A 35 9.45 -23.89 5.24
C LYS A 35 8.09 -23.38 5.73
N PHE A 36 7.17 -23.23 4.79
CA PHE A 36 5.74 -23.02 5.08
C PHE A 36 5.05 -24.38 5.22
N VAL A 37 4.60 -24.70 6.43
CA VAL A 37 3.79 -25.90 6.72
C VAL A 37 2.33 -25.46 6.73
N LYS A 38 1.51 -26.00 5.83
CA LYS A 38 0.10 -25.64 5.68
C LYS A 38 -0.79 -26.51 6.58
N GLU A 39 -1.88 -25.92 7.11
CA GLU A 39 -2.88 -26.62 7.95
C GLU A 39 -2.22 -27.39 9.11
N ASP A 40 -1.38 -26.68 9.87
CA ASP A 40 -0.54 -27.27 10.90
C ASP A 40 -1.25 -27.35 12.27
N THR A 41 -1.58 -28.57 12.70
CA THR A 41 -2.28 -28.81 13.96
C THR A 41 -1.35 -28.87 15.18
N TYR A 42 -1.65 -28.03 16.17
CA TYR A 42 -1.01 -27.93 17.48
C TYR A 42 -1.85 -28.57 18.61
N ILE A 43 -1.44 -28.34 19.86
CA ILE A 43 -2.11 -28.86 21.07
C ILE A 43 -3.60 -28.45 21.08
N ASN A 44 -4.45 -29.31 21.67
CA ASN A 44 -5.90 -29.17 21.71
C ASN A 44 -6.59 -29.17 20.33
N GLY A 45 -5.91 -29.64 19.28
CA GLY A 45 -6.46 -29.71 17.94
C GLY A 45 -6.56 -28.36 17.23
N ILE A 46 -5.97 -27.30 17.79
CA ILE A 46 -5.93 -25.98 17.15
C ILE A 46 -5.06 -26.07 15.91
N THR A 47 -5.64 -25.83 14.74
CA THR A 47 -4.93 -25.86 13.45
C THR A 47 -4.65 -24.45 13.00
N ALA A 48 -3.39 -24.18 12.65
CA ALA A 48 -2.97 -22.93 12.05
C ALA A 48 -2.98 -23.05 10.52
N ASP A 49 -3.24 -21.94 9.85
CA ASP A 49 -3.23 -21.91 8.39
C ASP A 49 -1.83 -22.16 7.85
N PHE A 50 -0.83 -21.51 8.46
CA PHE A 50 0.57 -21.80 8.21
C PHE A 50 1.41 -21.76 9.48
N SER A 51 2.43 -22.61 9.51
CA SER A 51 3.60 -22.47 10.39
C SER A 51 4.83 -22.19 9.54
N LEU A 52 5.64 -21.22 9.97
CA LEU A 52 6.87 -20.85 9.30
C LEU A 52 8.06 -21.30 10.14
N LEU A 53 8.80 -22.28 9.61
CA LEU A 53 9.97 -22.86 10.26
C LEU A 53 11.22 -22.38 9.54
N GLU A 54 12.17 -21.79 10.25
CA GLU A 54 13.50 -21.44 9.76
C GLU A 54 14.51 -22.43 10.35
N ASN A 55 15.22 -23.21 9.52
CA ASN A 55 16.11 -24.29 9.98
C ASN A 55 15.41 -25.24 10.97
N ASP A 56 14.17 -25.67 10.64
CA ASP A 56 13.29 -26.51 11.48
C ASP A 56 12.87 -25.91 12.84
N ILE A 57 13.19 -24.64 13.10
CA ILE A 57 12.74 -23.90 14.29
C ILE A 57 11.51 -23.07 13.92
N VAL A 58 10.42 -23.25 14.66
CA VAL A 58 9.20 -22.45 14.48
C VAL A 58 9.49 -20.99 14.87
N LYS A 59 9.45 -20.11 13.87
CA LYS A 59 9.64 -18.66 14.01
C LYS A 59 8.32 -17.89 13.95
N ALA A 60 7.32 -18.43 13.26
CA ALA A 60 6.00 -17.81 13.21
C ALA A 60 4.89 -18.84 13.04
N ILE A 61 3.71 -18.50 13.57
CA ILE A 61 2.46 -19.21 13.29
C ILE A 61 1.46 -18.18 12.77
N ILE A 62 0.75 -18.54 11.71
CA ILE A 62 0.00 -17.63 10.86
C ILE A 62 -1.47 -18.04 10.83
N GLU A 63 -2.33 -17.08 11.14
CA GLU A 63 -3.77 -17.13 10.85
C GLU A 63 -4.08 -16.24 9.65
N CYS A 64 -4.82 -16.76 8.68
CA CYS A 64 -5.33 -16.01 7.54
C CYS A 64 -6.84 -15.77 7.68
N LYS A 65 -7.33 -14.69 7.06
CA LYS A 65 -8.76 -14.47 6.82
C LYS A 65 -9.00 -13.99 5.40
N GLY A 66 -10.16 -14.34 4.85
CA GLY A 66 -10.65 -13.77 3.59
C GLY A 66 -11.09 -12.30 3.73
N GLY A 67 -11.45 -11.68 2.62
CA GLY A 67 -11.81 -10.26 2.56
C GLY A 67 -13.16 -9.91 3.21
N LYS A 68 -14.14 -10.80 3.06
CA LYS A 68 -15.51 -10.57 3.54
C LYS A 68 -15.75 -11.35 4.82
N ILE A 69 -15.45 -10.71 5.95
CA ILE A 69 -15.54 -11.30 7.28
C ILE A 69 -16.33 -10.37 8.22
N ASN A 70 -17.05 -10.93 9.17
CA ASN A 70 -17.68 -10.11 10.22
C ASN A 70 -16.70 -9.88 11.38
N VAL A 71 -17.13 -9.06 12.35
CA VAL A 71 -16.31 -8.76 13.54
C VAL A 71 -16.00 -10.01 14.37
N THR A 72 -16.92 -10.97 14.45
CA THR A 72 -16.74 -12.20 15.21
C THR A 72 -15.67 -13.08 14.59
N ASP A 73 -15.64 -13.21 13.26
CA ASP A 73 -14.59 -13.92 12.54
C ASP A 73 -13.22 -13.27 12.73
N TYR A 74 -13.18 -11.93 12.68
CA TYR A 74 -11.94 -11.20 12.92
C TYR A 74 -11.41 -11.44 14.35
N VAL A 75 -12.28 -11.30 15.36
CA VAL A 75 -11.94 -11.54 16.78
C VAL A 75 -11.56 -12.99 17.04
N ARG A 76 -12.19 -13.96 16.36
CA ARG A 76 -11.81 -15.38 16.45
C ARG A 76 -10.38 -15.59 15.97
N GLY A 77 -9.99 -15.00 14.84
CA GLY A 77 -8.61 -15.04 14.36
C GLY A 77 -7.62 -14.39 15.34
N ILE A 78 -8.02 -13.29 16.01
CA ILE A 78 -7.22 -12.71 17.11
C ILE A 78 -7.04 -13.72 18.24
N GLY A 79 -8.12 -14.40 18.64
CA GLY A 79 -8.07 -15.44 19.67
C GLY A 79 -7.09 -16.56 19.31
N GLN A 80 -7.06 -16.98 18.04
CA GLN A 80 -6.12 -17.99 17.54
C GLN A 80 -4.67 -17.53 17.66
N ILE A 81 -4.34 -16.31 17.23
CA ILE A 81 -2.95 -15.81 17.35
C ILE A 81 -2.51 -15.59 18.80
N PHE A 82 -3.42 -15.32 19.75
CA PHE A 82 -3.10 -15.36 21.18
C PHE A 82 -2.73 -16.77 21.66
N GLN A 83 -3.42 -17.80 21.17
CA GLN A 83 -3.05 -19.18 21.47
C GLN A 83 -1.69 -19.55 20.86
N TYR A 84 -1.36 -19.04 19.68
CA TYR A 84 -0.06 -19.27 19.05
C TYR A 84 1.09 -18.65 19.84
N GLU A 85 0.93 -17.41 20.33
CA GLU A 85 1.89 -16.79 21.26
C GLU A 85 2.05 -17.65 22.52
N TYR A 86 0.95 -18.10 23.11
CA TYR A 86 0.98 -18.97 24.29
C TYR A 86 1.74 -20.29 24.04
N PHE A 87 1.54 -20.91 22.87
CA PHE A 87 2.28 -22.12 22.49
C PHE A 87 3.78 -21.88 22.40
N ALA A 88 4.20 -20.77 21.78
CA ALA A 88 5.61 -20.42 21.67
C ALA A 88 6.24 -20.07 23.03
N GLU A 89 5.55 -19.29 23.87
CA GLU A 89 6.00 -18.91 25.22
C GLU A 89 6.30 -20.14 26.09
N HIS A 90 5.46 -21.18 25.98
CA HIS A 90 5.53 -22.37 26.81
C HIS A 90 6.16 -23.57 26.07
N LYS A 91 6.71 -23.35 24.86
CA LYS A 91 7.35 -24.36 24.00
C LYS A 91 6.47 -25.60 23.79
N LEU A 92 5.17 -25.39 23.60
CA LEU A 92 4.15 -26.42 23.52
C LEU A 92 4.07 -27.01 22.11
N SER A 93 4.54 -28.25 21.95
CA SER A 93 4.45 -28.99 20.68
C SER A 93 3.86 -30.39 20.86
N ASN A 94 3.02 -30.79 19.93
CA ASN A 94 2.56 -32.18 19.73
C ASN A 94 3.37 -32.92 18.64
N LYS A 95 4.25 -32.22 17.92
CA LYS A 95 5.05 -32.72 16.78
C LYS A 95 6.56 -32.64 17.02
N ASN A 96 6.97 -32.40 18.27
CA ASN A 96 8.37 -32.15 18.68
C ASN A 96 9.03 -30.97 17.95
N TYR A 97 8.23 -29.97 17.54
CA TYR A 97 8.77 -28.73 17.01
C TYR A 97 9.56 -27.97 18.08
N ILE A 98 10.69 -27.44 17.66
CA ILE A 98 11.49 -26.52 18.46
C ILE A 98 10.98 -25.11 18.16
N PHE A 99 10.61 -24.38 19.21
CA PHE A 99 10.23 -22.98 19.09
C PHE A 99 11.43 -22.08 19.38
N CYS A 100 11.58 -21.02 18.59
CA CYS A 100 12.52 -19.96 18.92
C CYS A 100 12.13 -19.26 20.23
N ASP A 101 13.04 -18.44 20.77
CA ASP A 101 12.71 -17.59 21.90
C ASP A 101 11.60 -16.61 21.54
N ILE A 102 10.83 -16.20 22.56
CA ILE A 102 9.60 -15.43 22.36
C ILE A 102 9.87 -14.07 21.70
N ASP A 103 11.03 -13.48 21.96
CA ASP A 103 11.45 -12.20 21.37
C ASP A 103 11.71 -12.31 19.86
N ASP A 104 11.99 -13.51 19.36
CA ASP A 104 12.17 -13.83 17.94
C ASP A 104 10.92 -14.42 17.29
N PHE A 105 9.88 -14.72 18.07
CA PHE A 105 8.65 -15.35 17.58
C PHE A 105 7.66 -14.31 17.04
N SER A 106 6.88 -14.70 16.03
CA SER A 106 5.78 -13.88 15.52
C SER A 106 4.45 -14.63 15.50
N SER A 107 3.43 -14.07 16.16
CA SER A 107 2.04 -14.48 16.00
C SER A 107 1.41 -13.64 14.89
N VAL A 108 1.20 -14.25 13.73
CA VAL A 108 0.95 -13.51 12.48
C VAL A 108 -0.53 -13.57 12.10
N TYR A 109 -1.09 -12.43 11.74
CA TYR A 109 -2.42 -12.31 11.19
C TYR A 109 -2.33 -11.72 9.78
N ILE A 110 -2.74 -12.50 8.76
CA ILE A 110 -2.72 -12.07 7.36
C ILE A 110 -4.14 -11.93 6.82
N PHE A 111 -4.41 -10.83 6.11
CA PHE A 111 -5.66 -10.64 5.40
C PHE A 111 -5.48 -9.83 4.11
N PRO A 112 -6.42 -9.94 3.15
CA PRO A 112 -6.41 -9.07 1.99
C PRO A 112 -6.81 -7.64 2.34
N ASP A 113 -6.34 -6.68 1.56
CA ASP A 113 -6.60 -5.24 1.74
C ASP A 113 -8.07 -4.84 1.73
N SER A 114 -8.95 -5.67 1.16
CA SER A 114 -10.40 -5.50 1.25
C SER A 114 -10.91 -5.53 2.67
N VAL A 115 -10.27 -6.26 3.61
CA VAL A 115 -10.72 -6.34 5.00
C VAL A 115 -10.87 -4.96 5.64
N LEU A 116 -9.97 -4.03 5.31
CA LEU A 116 -9.99 -2.66 5.82
C LEU A 116 -11.00 -1.75 5.11
N ARG A 117 -11.45 -2.13 3.90
CA ARG A 117 -12.35 -1.32 3.06
C ARG A 117 -13.82 -1.68 3.23
N ILE A 118 -14.14 -2.98 3.26
CA ILE A 118 -15.51 -3.46 3.10
C ILE A 118 -16.21 -3.85 4.41
N ASN A 119 -15.47 -3.93 5.52
CA ASN A 119 -16.03 -4.36 6.81
C ASN A 119 -16.24 -3.18 7.77
N ASP A 120 -17.24 -3.28 8.65
CA ASP A 120 -17.67 -2.20 9.55
C ASP A 120 -16.88 -2.09 10.88
N PHE A 121 -15.84 -2.91 11.04
CA PHE A 121 -14.96 -2.87 12.20
C PHE A 121 -13.65 -2.14 11.91
N ASN A 122 -12.95 -1.74 12.97
CA ASN A 122 -11.69 -1.03 12.86
C ASN A 122 -10.59 -1.84 13.53
N VAL A 123 -9.60 -2.25 12.75
CA VAL A 123 -8.51 -3.13 13.20
C VAL A 123 -7.66 -2.51 14.30
N GLY A 124 -7.57 -1.18 14.39
CA GLY A 124 -6.83 -0.47 15.44
C GLY A 124 -7.51 -0.46 16.81
N LEU A 125 -8.77 -0.91 16.92
CA LEU A 125 -9.52 -0.95 18.19
C LEU A 125 -9.50 -2.31 18.90
N PHE A 126 -8.79 -3.30 18.36
CA PHE A 126 -8.67 -4.60 19.00
C PHE A 126 -7.38 -4.72 19.80
N LYS A 127 -7.42 -5.57 20.82
CA LYS A 127 -6.23 -6.02 21.54
C LYS A 127 -5.63 -7.20 20.80
N TYR A 128 -4.31 -7.26 20.77
CA TYR A 128 -3.53 -8.30 20.09
C TYR A 128 -2.43 -8.84 21.01
N PRO A 129 -1.85 -10.02 20.72
CA PRO A 129 -0.65 -10.54 21.40
C PRO A 129 0.56 -9.61 21.27
N LYS A 130 1.58 -9.82 22.12
CA LYS A 130 2.79 -8.97 22.12
C LYS A 130 3.64 -9.17 20.86
N THR A 131 3.76 -10.42 20.43
CA THR A 131 4.51 -10.90 19.26
C THR A 131 3.78 -10.67 17.93
N LYS A 132 2.70 -9.88 17.93
CA LYS A 132 1.83 -9.74 16.76
C LYS A 132 2.58 -9.22 15.54
N LYS A 133 2.22 -9.74 14.37
CA LYS A 133 2.51 -9.14 13.07
C LYS A 133 1.23 -9.14 12.25
N ILE A 134 0.77 -7.96 11.85
CA ILE A 134 -0.43 -7.83 11.01
C ILE A 134 0.03 -7.52 9.59
N ILE A 135 -0.22 -8.46 8.67
CA ILE A 135 0.20 -8.36 7.29
C ILE A 135 -1.02 -8.20 6.40
N GLU A 136 -0.95 -7.21 5.51
CA GLU A 136 -1.95 -6.97 4.48
C GLU A 136 -1.40 -7.40 3.12
N ILE A 137 -2.24 -8.02 2.28
CA ILE A 137 -1.93 -8.32 0.89
C ILE A 137 -2.91 -7.61 -0.03
N ASN A 138 -2.42 -6.83 -1.00
CA ASN A 138 -3.28 -6.17 -1.97
C ASN A 138 -3.91 -7.18 -2.95
N GLU A 139 -5.24 -7.19 -3.07
CA GLU A 139 -5.96 -8.17 -3.89
C GLU A 139 -5.69 -8.11 -5.40
N LYS A 140 -5.21 -6.96 -5.89
CA LYS A 140 -5.04 -6.71 -7.32
C LYS A 140 -3.61 -7.00 -7.77
N ASN A 141 -2.61 -6.55 -7.01
CA ASN A 141 -1.21 -6.69 -7.38
C ASN A 141 -0.38 -7.59 -6.46
N LEU A 142 -0.97 -8.12 -5.37
CA LEU A 142 -0.32 -9.04 -4.44
C LEU A 142 0.84 -8.44 -3.63
N ALA A 143 0.97 -7.12 -3.57
CA ALA A 143 1.92 -6.46 -2.69
C ALA A 143 1.63 -6.82 -1.23
N VAL A 144 2.65 -7.35 -0.55
CA VAL A 144 2.61 -7.72 0.87
C VAL A 144 3.21 -6.59 1.68
N ARG A 145 2.53 -6.19 2.76
CA ARG A 145 3.07 -5.18 3.68
C ARG A 145 2.71 -5.46 5.12
N LEU A 146 3.60 -5.04 6.02
CA LEU A 146 3.33 -5.02 7.45
C LEU A 146 2.56 -3.73 7.82
N ILE A 147 1.44 -3.88 8.52
CA ILE A 147 0.75 -2.74 9.14
C ILE A 147 1.53 -2.35 10.40
N SER A 148 2.13 -1.16 10.39
CA SER A 148 2.92 -0.67 11.52
C SER A 148 2.04 -0.28 12.72
N GLU A 149 2.62 -0.24 13.92
CA GLU A 149 1.92 0.26 15.12
C GLU A 149 1.41 1.70 14.94
N ASN A 150 2.19 2.55 14.27
CA ASN A 150 1.77 3.92 13.94
C ASN A 150 0.54 3.95 13.02
N GLU A 151 0.47 3.02 12.07
CA GLU A 151 -0.70 2.90 11.19
C GLU A 151 -1.90 2.34 11.94
N LEU A 152 -1.73 1.35 12.81
CA LEU A 152 -2.80 0.85 13.68
C LEU A 152 -3.35 1.96 14.58
N GLU A 153 -2.49 2.80 15.16
CA GLU A 153 -2.94 3.94 15.96
C GLU A 153 -3.63 5.00 15.09
N ASN A 154 -3.15 5.26 13.87
CA ASN A 154 -3.85 6.15 12.93
C ASN A 154 -5.25 5.62 12.56
N LEU A 155 -5.39 4.31 12.34
CA LEU A 155 -6.68 3.66 12.10
C LEU A 155 -7.56 3.76 13.36
N ARG A 156 -7.01 3.54 14.54
CA ARG A 156 -7.74 3.72 15.81
C ARG A 156 -8.29 5.14 15.97
N GLU A 157 -7.45 6.13 15.72
CA GLU A 157 -7.80 7.55 15.79
C GLU A 157 -8.78 7.95 14.70
N SER A 158 -8.75 7.33 13.52
CA SER A 158 -9.73 7.62 12.46
C SER A 158 -11.16 7.33 12.89
N LYS A 159 -11.39 6.22 13.62
CA LYS A 159 -12.73 5.90 14.17
C LYS A 159 -13.12 6.82 15.33
N ARG A 160 -12.16 7.25 16.17
CA ARG A 160 -12.42 8.30 17.18
C ARG A 160 -12.82 9.63 16.56
N LYS A 161 -12.22 9.97 15.42
CA LYS A 161 -12.55 11.13 14.57
C LYS A 161 -13.74 10.88 13.64
N ASN A 162 -14.36 9.70 13.72
CA ASN A 162 -15.51 9.25 12.93
C ASN A 162 -15.27 9.27 11.41
N LEU A 163 -14.03 9.13 10.94
CA LEU A 163 -13.70 9.21 9.51
C LEU A 163 -14.22 7.99 8.72
N LYS A 164 -14.71 8.24 7.49
CA LYS A 164 -14.99 7.18 6.51
C LYS A 164 -13.70 6.79 5.79
N VAL A 165 -13.44 5.50 5.64
CA VAL A 165 -12.29 4.98 4.86
C VAL A 165 -12.82 4.48 3.52
N LEU A 166 -12.28 5.01 2.42
CA LEU A 166 -12.45 4.44 1.07
C LEU A 166 -11.20 3.67 0.64
N THR A 167 -10.03 4.16 1.05
CA THR A 167 -8.75 3.49 0.92
C THR A 167 -7.83 3.94 2.06
N GLN A 168 -6.98 3.03 2.54
CA GLN A 168 -6.09 3.20 3.67
C GLN A 168 -4.72 3.76 3.28
N TYR A 169 -4.44 3.89 1.99
CA TYR A 169 -3.10 4.19 1.49
C TYR A 169 -2.80 5.69 1.45
N TYR A 170 -1.64 6.07 1.98
CA TYR A 170 -1.13 7.44 1.89
C TYR A 170 -0.42 7.64 0.55
N ILE A 171 -1.00 8.42 -0.36
CA ILE A 171 -0.36 8.77 -1.65
C ILE A 171 -0.28 10.29 -1.87
N ARG A 172 -1.26 11.04 -1.36
CA ARG A 172 -1.38 12.49 -1.55
C ARG A 172 -0.11 13.26 -1.16
N ASP A 173 -0.06 14.52 -1.55
CA ASP A 173 1.05 15.46 -1.38
C ASP A 173 2.34 15.02 -2.11
N ASN A 174 2.19 14.20 -3.14
CA ASN A 174 3.23 13.74 -4.07
C ASN A 174 2.74 13.85 -5.53
N ARG A 175 3.65 13.61 -6.48
CA ARG A 175 3.33 13.12 -7.82
C ARG A 175 3.69 11.66 -7.94
N LEU A 176 2.91 10.91 -8.71
CA LEU A 176 3.15 9.49 -8.91
C LEU A 176 4.41 9.22 -9.74
N PHE A 177 4.79 10.11 -10.67
CA PHE A 177 6.08 10.02 -11.33
C PHE A 177 7.27 10.16 -10.37
N GLU A 178 7.13 10.91 -9.27
CA GLU A 178 8.17 10.97 -8.23
C GLU A 178 8.26 9.63 -7.48
N LEU A 179 7.12 8.97 -7.20
CA LEU A 179 7.11 7.64 -6.60
C LEU A 179 7.79 6.61 -7.51
N TYR A 180 7.45 6.64 -8.80
CA TYR A 180 8.03 5.77 -9.83
C TYR A 180 9.55 5.93 -9.90
N PHE A 181 10.04 7.17 -9.97
CA PHE A 181 11.46 7.46 -9.99
C PHE A 181 12.18 6.99 -8.73
N LEU A 182 11.63 7.31 -7.55
CA LEU A 182 12.20 6.87 -6.29
C LEU A 182 12.31 5.35 -6.24
N LEU A 183 11.28 4.62 -6.68
CA LEU A 183 11.29 3.16 -6.69
C LEU A 183 12.41 2.59 -7.57
N LYS A 184 12.64 3.15 -8.77
CA LYS A 184 13.76 2.77 -9.64
C LYS A 184 15.12 3.04 -9.00
N VAL A 185 15.30 4.21 -8.37
CA VAL A 185 16.53 4.53 -7.64
C VAL A 185 16.80 3.49 -6.55
N LEU A 186 15.79 3.19 -5.73
CA LEU A 186 15.93 2.23 -4.64
C LEU A 186 16.22 0.80 -5.14
N ALA A 187 15.69 0.42 -6.30
CA ALA A 187 16.02 -0.86 -6.94
C ALA A 187 17.50 -0.95 -7.33
N ILE A 188 18.04 0.08 -7.97
CA ILE A 188 19.48 0.16 -8.31
C ILE A 188 20.34 0.04 -7.05
N LEU A 189 20.01 0.80 -6.00
CA LEU A 189 20.76 0.76 -4.74
C LEU A 189 20.70 -0.60 -4.05
N LYS A 190 19.55 -1.29 -4.11
CA LYS A 190 19.41 -2.67 -3.62
C LYS A 190 20.37 -3.62 -4.32
N PHE A 191 20.45 -3.56 -5.65
CA PHE A 191 21.38 -4.40 -6.43
C PHE A 191 22.84 -4.07 -6.16
N LYS A 192 23.16 -2.79 -5.95
CA LYS A 192 24.51 -2.34 -5.55
C LYS A 192 24.83 -2.60 -4.07
N LYS A 193 23.86 -3.12 -3.29
CA LYS A 193 23.98 -3.37 -1.84
C LYS A 193 24.37 -2.12 -1.05
N ILE A 194 23.87 -0.96 -1.49
CA ILE A 194 24.14 0.33 -0.85
C ILE A 194 23.06 0.62 0.20
N GLN A 195 23.50 0.85 1.44
CA GLN A 195 22.61 1.24 2.53
C GLN A 195 21.89 2.56 2.25
N ILE A 196 20.58 2.57 2.48
CA ILE A 196 19.74 3.73 2.19
C ILE A 196 19.68 4.67 3.40
N ASN A 197 20.30 5.84 3.27
CA ASN A 197 20.03 7.00 4.09
C ASN A 197 19.11 7.97 3.34
N ARG A 198 17.85 8.10 3.76
CA ARG A 198 16.82 8.91 3.06
C ARG A 198 17.26 10.36 2.84
N LYS A 199 17.94 10.98 3.82
CA LYS A 199 18.33 12.39 3.77
C LYS A 199 19.46 12.61 2.77
N GLU A 200 20.46 11.73 2.79
CA GLU A 200 21.57 11.78 1.85
C GLU A 200 21.09 11.48 0.43
N LEU A 201 20.21 10.48 0.27
CA LEU A 201 19.62 10.15 -1.03
C LEU A 201 18.85 11.33 -1.61
N GLU A 202 18.04 12.00 -0.78
CA GLU A 202 17.30 13.19 -1.19
C GLU A 202 18.24 14.30 -1.68
N ILE A 203 19.27 14.63 -0.91
CA ILE A 203 20.17 15.76 -1.21
C ILE A 203 21.03 15.46 -2.43
N ASN A 204 21.60 14.26 -2.51
CA ASN A 204 22.65 13.94 -3.47
C ASN A 204 22.13 13.35 -4.78
N ILE A 205 20.93 12.77 -4.79
CA ILE A 205 20.37 12.09 -5.96
C ILE A 205 19.01 12.67 -6.32
N LEU A 206 18.01 12.54 -5.44
CA LEU A 206 16.62 12.80 -5.84
C LEU A 206 16.40 14.27 -6.24
N ARG A 207 17.04 15.20 -5.54
CA ARG A 207 16.93 16.64 -5.81
C ARG A 207 17.48 17.08 -7.17
N LYS A 208 18.32 16.28 -7.82
CA LYS A 208 18.87 16.58 -9.17
C LYS A 208 17.81 16.57 -10.28
N THR A 209 16.64 16.03 -10.00
CA THR A 209 15.55 15.91 -10.97
C THR A 209 14.69 17.19 -11.09
N ASN A 210 14.76 18.09 -10.10
CA ASN A 210 14.01 19.35 -10.08
C ASN A 210 12.49 19.20 -10.26
N THR A 211 11.91 18.16 -9.64
CA THR A 211 10.47 17.88 -9.72
C THR A 211 9.59 18.92 -9.03
N ILE A 212 8.27 18.80 -9.21
CA ILE A 212 7.29 19.71 -8.58
C ILE A 212 7.40 19.68 -7.05
N ASN A 213 7.58 18.50 -6.44
CA ASN A 213 7.70 18.33 -4.99
C ASN A 213 9.14 18.03 -4.55
N ASN A 214 10.14 18.58 -5.24
CA ASN A 214 11.55 18.20 -5.11
C ASN A 214 12.18 18.33 -3.70
N LYS A 215 11.52 19.03 -2.77
CA LYS A 215 11.97 19.17 -1.38
C LYS A 215 11.14 18.37 -0.38
N ASN A 216 10.31 17.45 -0.87
CA ASN A 216 9.35 16.69 -0.07
C ASN A 216 9.42 15.17 -0.32
N TRP A 217 10.60 14.65 -0.66
CA TRP A 217 10.81 13.22 -0.96
C TRP A 217 10.48 12.28 0.20
N ARG A 218 10.47 12.79 1.44
CA ARG A 218 9.95 12.05 2.60
C ARG A 218 8.55 11.49 2.35
N ASN A 219 7.66 12.26 1.74
CA ASN A 219 6.29 11.82 1.47
C ASN A 219 6.26 10.70 0.42
N ALA A 220 7.22 10.68 -0.52
CA ALA A 220 7.34 9.62 -1.50
C ALA A 220 7.77 8.30 -0.85
N PHE A 221 8.70 8.33 0.10
CA PHE A 221 9.04 7.15 0.91
C PHE A 221 7.85 6.62 1.70
N ILE A 222 7.09 7.51 2.35
CA ILE A 222 5.90 7.11 3.11
C ILE A 222 4.88 6.47 2.18
N ALA A 223 4.69 7.03 0.98
CA ALA A 223 3.76 6.47 0.00
C ALA A 223 4.20 5.09 -0.50
N LEU A 224 5.46 4.92 -0.92
CA LEU A 224 5.96 3.61 -1.35
C LEU A 224 5.86 2.54 -0.24
N ALA A 225 6.12 2.93 1.03
CA ALA A 225 5.96 2.02 2.17
C ALA A 225 4.48 1.68 2.40
N SER A 226 3.60 2.68 2.32
CA SER A 226 2.15 2.48 2.44
C SER A 226 1.61 1.53 1.37
N LEU A 227 2.15 1.59 0.15
CA LEU A 227 1.76 0.72 -0.97
C LEU A 227 2.33 -0.71 -0.88
N GLY A 228 3.26 -0.98 0.05
CA GLY A 228 3.93 -2.27 0.16
C GLY A 228 5.07 -2.46 -0.84
N PHE A 229 5.59 -1.39 -1.43
CA PHE A 229 6.66 -1.47 -2.42
C PHE A 229 8.05 -1.36 -1.81
N ILE A 230 8.19 -0.85 -0.59
CA ILE A 230 9.46 -0.84 0.14
C ILE A 230 9.27 -1.35 1.56
N ASP A 231 10.33 -1.94 2.10
CA ASP A 231 10.37 -2.45 3.48
C ASP A 231 10.75 -1.35 4.51
N SER A 232 10.85 -1.76 5.78
CA SER A 232 11.25 -0.87 6.89
C SER A 232 12.69 -0.35 6.76
N GLN A 233 13.53 -1.03 5.98
CA GLN A 233 14.90 -0.62 5.66
C GLN A 233 14.98 0.25 4.39
N ASN A 234 13.83 0.53 3.75
CA ASN A 234 13.65 1.30 2.52
C ASN A 234 14.05 0.60 1.24
N TYR A 235 14.34 -0.69 1.27
CA TYR A 235 14.61 -1.44 0.05
C TYR A 235 13.30 -1.87 -0.62
N PRO A 236 13.26 -1.97 -1.96
CA PRO A 236 12.09 -2.49 -2.62
C PRO A 236 11.77 -3.92 -2.16
N THR A 237 10.49 -4.23 -1.96
CA THR A 237 9.99 -5.61 -1.79
C THR A 237 10.13 -6.39 -3.10
N GLN A 238 9.77 -7.68 -3.15
CA GLN A 238 9.72 -8.40 -4.44
C GLN A 238 8.74 -7.72 -5.38
N MET A 239 7.55 -7.34 -4.89
CA MET A 239 6.61 -6.57 -5.70
C MET A 239 7.15 -5.17 -6.05
N GLY A 240 7.86 -4.50 -5.14
CA GLY A 240 8.53 -3.24 -5.44
C GLY A 240 9.56 -3.35 -6.58
N LEU A 241 10.34 -4.42 -6.63
CA LEU A 241 11.28 -4.70 -7.72
C LEU A 241 10.56 -4.95 -9.05
N LEU A 242 9.47 -5.74 -9.03
CA LEU A 242 8.67 -5.94 -10.24
C LEU A 242 8.10 -4.63 -10.78
N PHE A 243 7.62 -3.75 -9.88
CA PHE A 243 7.08 -2.45 -10.26
C PHE A 243 8.17 -1.46 -10.68
N SER A 244 9.41 -1.59 -10.23
CA SER A 244 10.52 -0.76 -10.73
C SER A 244 10.86 -1.06 -12.19
N ASP A 245 10.55 -2.27 -12.66
CA ASP A 245 10.81 -2.69 -14.04
C ASP A 245 9.68 -2.30 -15.01
N PHE A 246 8.55 -1.80 -14.51
CA PHE A 246 7.46 -1.34 -15.36
C PHE A 246 7.85 -0.07 -16.13
N GLU A 247 7.22 0.10 -17.29
CA GLU A 247 7.08 1.40 -17.93
C GLU A 247 6.15 2.29 -17.08
N PHE A 248 6.30 3.60 -17.22
CA PHE A 248 5.61 4.56 -16.36
C PHE A 248 4.09 4.40 -16.41
N GLU A 249 3.51 4.29 -17.60
CA GLU A 249 2.06 4.14 -17.78
C GLU A 249 1.50 2.85 -17.16
N ASP A 250 2.27 1.75 -17.17
CA ASP A 250 1.86 0.49 -16.53
C ASP A 250 1.93 0.62 -15.01
N PHE A 251 2.97 1.25 -14.47
CA PHE A 251 3.07 1.58 -13.05
C PHE A 251 1.86 2.40 -12.59
N ILE A 252 1.54 3.47 -13.31
CA ILE A 252 0.46 4.41 -12.96
C ILE A 252 -0.92 3.78 -13.10
N LEU A 253 -1.17 3.03 -14.17
CA LEU A 253 -2.41 2.26 -14.35
C LEU A 253 -2.62 1.31 -13.16
N MET A 254 -1.56 0.61 -12.75
CA MET A 254 -1.63 -0.33 -11.64
C MET A 254 -1.86 0.38 -10.30
N ILE A 255 -1.24 1.55 -10.07
CA ILE A 255 -1.53 2.39 -8.90
C ILE A 255 -3.01 2.79 -8.87
N PHE A 256 -3.53 3.30 -10.01
CA PHE A 256 -4.92 3.72 -10.12
C PHE A 256 -5.87 2.60 -9.73
N LYS A 257 -5.74 1.46 -10.41
CA LYS A 257 -6.63 0.32 -10.21
C LYS A 257 -6.51 -0.28 -8.83
N SER A 258 -5.29 -0.39 -8.30
CA SER A 258 -5.03 -1.18 -7.09
C SER A 258 -5.27 -0.42 -5.80
N TYR A 259 -5.15 0.92 -5.82
CA TYR A 259 -5.09 1.70 -4.58
C TYR A 259 -6.03 2.90 -4.51
N ILE A 260 -6.25 3.63 -5.62
CA ILE A 260 -6.84 4.99 -5.55
C ILE A 260 -8.07 5.23 -6.44
N SER A 261 -8.48 4.26 -7.27
CA SER A 261 -9.69 4.39 -8.08
C SER A 261 -10.94 4.77 -7.25
N PRO A 262 -11.15 4.30 -5.99
CA PRO A 262 -12.32 4.70 -5.21
C PRO A 262 -12.39 6.22 -4.96
N TYR A 263 -11.26 6.91 -4.82
CA TYR A 263 -11.26 8.37 -4.69
C TYR A 263 -11.67 9.06 -5.98
N TYR A 264 -11.15 8.59 -7.12
CA TYR A 264 -11.46 9.18 -8.41
C TYR A 264 -12.90 8.92 -8.85
N GLU A 265 -13.49 7.80 -8.44
CA GLU A 265 -14.91 7.55 -8.68
C GLU A 265 -15.76 8.67 -8.07
N GLU A 266 -15.51 9.02 -6.81
CA GLU A 266 -16.26 10.06 -6.11
C GLU A 266 -15.93 11.49 -6.60
N ILE A 267 -14.66 11.79 -6.85
CA ILE A 267 -14.25 13.09 -7.40
C ILE A 267 -14.90 13.33 -8.78
N LEU A 268 -14.85 12.34 -9.67
CA LEU A 268 -15.39 12.50 -11.03
C LEU A 268 -16.91 12.53 -11.05
N LYS A 269 -17.61 11.80 -10.15
CA LYS A 269 -19.05 11.95 -9.96
C LYS A 269 -19.44 13.42 -9.71
N VAL A 270 -18.69 14.12 -8.87
CA VAL A 270 -18.94 15.54 -8.58
C VAL A 270 -18.59 16.43 -9.77
N LEU A 271 -17.41 16.27 -10.35
CA LEU A 271 -16.93 17.16 -11.42
C LEU A 271 -17.71 17.02 -12.73
N LYS A 272 -18.29 15.85 -13.02
CA LYS A 272 -19.18 15.65 -14.17
C LYS A 272 -20.49 16.44 -14.06
N VAL A 273 -20.93 16.74 -12.84
CA VAL A 273 -22.14 17.56 -12.60
C VAL A 273 -21.80 19.04 -12.63
N ASN A 274 -20.72 19.44 -11.95
CA ASN A 274 -20.23 20.81 -12.00
C ASN A 274 -18.70 20.80 -11.87
N SER A 275 -18.01 21.23 -12.92
CA SER A 275 -16.56 21.23 -12.98
C SER A 275 -15.92 22.54 -12.51
N ASN A 276 -16.72 23.54 -12.12
CA ASN A 276 -16.27 24.82 -11.58
C ASN A 276 -16.62 24.94 -10.09
N LEU A 277 -15.81 24.30 -9.25
CA LEU A 277 -16.06 24.22 -7.80
C LEU A 277 -14.78 24.50 -7.02
N GLN A 278 -14.92 25.09 -5.84
CA GLN A 278 -13.81 25.16 -4.90
C GLN A 278 -13.59 23.77 -4.28
N ASN A 279 -12.37 23.54 -3.79
CA ASN A 279 -12.01 22.26 -3.17
C ASN A 279 -12.90 21.89 -1.97
N ILE A 280 -13.36 22.89 -1.21
CA ILE A 280 -14.26 22.68 -0.07
C ILE A 280 -15.65 22.21 -0.53
N ASP A 281 -16.15 22.75 -1.64
CA ASP A 281 -17.45 22.36 -2.22
C ASP A 281 -17.39 20.96 -2.80
N ILE A 282 -16.27 20.59 -3.45
CA ILE A 282 -16.02 19.22 -3.93
C ILE A 282 -16.04 18.27 -2.73
N SER A 283 -15.30 18.59 -1.66
CA SER A 283 -15.27 17.81 -0.43
C SER A 283 -16.67 17.61 0.17
N GLN A 284 -17.49 18.67 0.23
CA GLN A 284 -18.85 18.59 0.74
C GLN A 284 -19.76 17.71 -0.14
N LYS A 285 -19.74 17.91 -1.46
CA LYS A 285 -20.55 17.11 -2.40
C LYS A 285 -20.19 15.63 -2.40
N ILE A 286 -18.92 15.28 -2.23
CA ILE A 286 -18.51 13.88 -2.07
C ILE A 286 -19.15 13.28 -0.81
N LYS A 287 -19.13 14.00 0.31
CA LYS A 287 -19.77 13.54 1.57
C LYS A 287 -21.28 13.37 1.42
N GLU A 288 -21.94 14.29 0.72
CA GLU A 288 -23.36 14.22 0.38
C GLU A 288 -23.67 12.97 -0.48
N ASN A 289 -22.89 12.71 -1.54
CA ASN A 289 -23.05 11.55 -2.41
C ASN A 289 -22.90 10.23 -1.65
N LEU A 290 -21.92 10.15 -0.76
CA LEU A 290 -21.67 8.99 0.09
C LEU A 290 -22.62 8.88 1.29
N LYS A 291 -23.49 9.88 1.49
CA LYS A 291 -24.44 9.97 2.62
C LYS A 291 -23.74 9.88 3.99
N VAL A 292 -22.55 10.48 4.09
CA VAL A 292 -21.78 10.55 5.34
C VAL A 292 -21.68 12.00 5.82
N LYS A 293 -21.70 12.20 7.13
CA LYS A 293 -21.48 13.54 7.73
C LYS A 293 -20.01 13.80 8.05
N THR A 294 -19.17 12.78 7.95
CA THR A 294 -17.81 12.78 8.45
C THR A 294 -16.81 12.89 7.31
N ASP A 295 -15.60 13.28 7.64
CA ASP A 295 -14.54 13.37 6.64
C ASP A 295 -14.07 11.98 6.19
N ILE A 296 -13.57 11.93 4.96
CA ILE A 296 -13.02 10.75 4.33
C ILE A 296 -11.52 10.81 4.50
N LEU A 297 -10.95 9.77 5.10
CA LEU A 297 -9.52 9.62 5.36
C LEU A 297 -8.74 9.96 4.10
N PHE A 298 -7.75 10.84 4.21
CA PHE A 298 -6.84 11.26 3.14
C PHE A 298 -7.46 11.96 1.93
N LEU A 299 -8.77 12.22 1.93
CA LEU A 299 -9.47 12.87 0.82
C LEU A 299 -10.10 14.22 1.21
N SER A 300 -10.98 14.22 2.22
CA SER A 300 -11.84 15.38 2.51
C SER A 300 -11.42 16.17 3.75
N GLU A 301 -10.51 15.60 4.56
CA GLU A 301 -9.94 16.21 5.76
C GLU A 301 -9.27 17.57 5.48
N SER A 302 -8.96 18.31 6.55
CA SER A 302 -8.32 19.65 6.49
C SER A 302 -9.10 20.64 5.62
N SER A 303 -10.42 20.69 5.77
CA SER A 303 -11.32 21.60 5.05
C SER A 303 -11.18 21.48 3.52
N GLY A 304 -11.03 20.26 3.01
CA GLY A 304 -10.89 19.99 1.57
C GLY A 304 -9.51 20.31 0.99
N ARG A 305 -8.50 20.64 1.81
CA ARG A 305 -7.14 20.91 1.31
C ARG A 305 -6.58 19.74 0.49
N TYR A 306 -6.83 18.51 0.92
CA TYR A 306 -6.29 17.31 0.26
C TYR A 306 -6.92 17.04 -1.12
N ILE A 307 -8.11 17.57 -1.41
CA ILE A 307 -8.71 17.52 -2.75
C ILE A 307 -7.75 18.10 -3.79
N SER A 308 -7.06 19.20 -3.47
CA SER A 308 -6.09 19.81 -4.38
C SER A 308 -4.98 18.85 -4.80
N SER A 309 -4.49 18.01 -3.89
CA SER A 309 -3.49 17.00 -4.22
C SER A 309 -4.03 15.97 -5.19
N TRP A 310 -5.25 15.47 -4.99
CA TRP A 310 -5.85 14.46 -5.86
C TRP A 310 -6.16 15.01 -7.26
N LEU A 311 -6.64 16.25 -7.35
CA LEU A 311 -6.86 16.94 -8.62
C LEU A 311 -5.54 17.16 -9.37
N ASN A 312 -4.49 17.52 -8.64
CA ASN A 312 -3.16 17.68 -9.22
C ASN A 312 -2.59 16.35 -9.74
N ILE A 313 -2.76 15.25 -9.01
CA ILE A 313 -2.38 13.91 -9.50
C ILE A 313 -3.22 13.55 -10.75
N ALA A 314 -4.52 13.85 -10.75
CA ALA A 314 -5.39 13.61 -11.91
C ALA A 314 -4.92 14.36 -13.15
N ARG A 315 -4.43 15.60 -12.99
CA ARG A 315 -3.94 16.43 -14.08
C ARG A 315 -2.53 16.04 -14.52
N ASP A 316 -1.60 15.96 -13.57
CA ASP A 316 -0.17 15.86 -13.88
C ASP A 316 0.26 14.41 -14.11
N ASP A 317 -0.26 13.44 -13.37
CA ASP A 317 0.18 12.05 -13.49
C ASP A 317 -0.67 11.26 -14.49
N PHE A 318 -1.99 11.41 -14.41
CA PHE A 318 -2.91 10.68 -15.28
C PHE A 318 -3.31 11.44 -16.55
N GLY A 319 -3.31 12.77 -16.52
CA GLY A 319 -3.88 13.58 -17.60
C GLY A 319 -5.41 13.48 -17.73
N ILE A 320 -6.12 13.03 -16.69
CA ILE A 320 -7.59 12.95 -16.64
C ILE A 320 -8.21 14.35 -16.67
N LEU A 321 -7.56 15.32 -16.02
CA LEU A 321 -8.03 16.69 -15.90
C LEU A 321 -7.05 17.66 -16.58
N ASN A 322 -7.56 18.79 -17.03
CA ASN A 322 -6.76 19.97 -17.36
C ASN A 322 -7.28 21.18 -16.58
N PHE A 323 -6.36 21.93 -15.96
CA PHE A 323 -6.66 23.20 -15.31
C PHE A 323 -5.40 24.01 -15.01
N THR A 324 -5.54 25.32 -15.05
CA THR A 324 -4.50 26.26 -14.63
C THR A 324 -4.37 26.33 -13.10
N PRO A 325 -3.16 26.57 -12.57
CA PRO A 325 -2.98 26.74 -11.12
C PRO A 325 -3.93 27.78 -10.53
N ARG A 326 -4.51 27.48 -9.36
CA ARG A 326 -5.47 28.33 -8.62
C ARG A 326 -6.82 28.58 -9.30
N SER A 327 -7.05 28.07 -10.51
CA SER A 327 -8.39 28.07 -11.10
C SER A 327 -9.33 27.17 -10.30
N ASN A 328 -10.64 27.39 -10.38
CA ASN A 328 -11.67 26.43 -9.95
C ASN A 328 -12.26 25.63 -11.13
N GLN A 329 -12.08 26.14 -12.35
CA GLN A 329 -12.52 25.47 -13.56
C GLN A 329 -11.63 24.25 -13.81
N ARG A 330 -12.25 23.08 -13.91
CA ARG A 330 -11.63 21.81 -14.29
C ARG A 330 -12.23 21.35 -15.60
N ASN A 331 -11.38 20.95 -16.55
CA ASN A 331 -11.82 20.32 -17.78
C ASN A 331 -11.47 18.84 -17.71
N ILE A 332 -12.47 17.97 -17.81
CA ILE A 332 -12.25 16.52 -17.88
C ILE A 332 -11.82 16.19 -19.31
N ILE A 333 -10.62 15.65 -19.49
CA ILE A 333 -10.09 15.27 -20.81
C ILE A 333 -10.68 13.93 -21.25
N TYR A 334 -10.72 12.96 -20.34
CA TYR A 334 -11.30 11.64 -20.54
C TYR A 334 -11.78 11.06 -19.22
N ASP A 335 -12.63 10.05 -19.29
CA ASP A 335 -13.11 9.31 -18.11
C ASP A 335 -12.34 7.98 -17.98
N PRO A 336 -11.46 7.81 -16.98
CA PRO A 336 -10.66 6.60 -16.82
C PRO A 336 -11.53 5.36 -16.57
N PHE A 337 -12.77 5.52 -16.11
CA PHE A 337 -13.71 4.41 -15.88
C PHE A 337 -14.45 3.97 -17.16
N ALA A 338 -14.35 4.74 -18.24
CA ALA A 338 -14.91 4.40 -19.54
C ALA A 338 -13.83 3.84 -20.51
N CYS A 339 -12.56 3.88 -20.12
CA CYS A 339 -11.45 3.39 -20.92
C CYS A 339 -11.13 1.92 -20.59
N ASN A 340 -10.65 1.18 -21.60
CA ASN A 340 -9.87 -0.03 -21.34
C ASN A 340 -8.41 0.34 -21.02
N ASP A 341 -7.63 -0.65 -20.58
CA ASP A 341 -6.26 -0.47 -20.09
C ASP A 341 -5.33 0.16 -21.13
N GLU A 342 -5.41 -0.28 -22.38
CA GLU A 342 -4.55 0.23 -23.45
C GLU A 342 -4.89 1.67 -23.82
N ILE A 343 -6.17 2.01 -23.88
CA ILE A 343 -6.62 3.38 -24.12
C ILE A 343 -6.21 4.29 -22.96
N PHE A 344 -6.35 3.83 -21.71
CA PHE A 344 -5.94 4.61 -20.55
C PHE A 344 -4.42 4.86 -20.58
N LYS A 345 -3.62 3.83 -20.89
CA LYS A 345 -2.16 3.98 -21.03
C LYS A 345 -1.78 4.95 -22.16
N ASP A 346 -2.47 4.90 -23.30
CA ASP A 346 -2.26 5.87 -24.39
C ASP A 346 -2.58 7.31 -23.95
N TYR A 347 -3.66 7.53 -23.21
CA TYR A 347 -3.95 8.85 -22.64
C TYR A 347 -2.88 9.32 -21.64
N ILE A 348 -2.36 8.44 -20.78
CA ILE A 348 -1.28 8.76 -19.84
C ILE A 348 -0.03 9.21 -20.61
N ARG A 349 0.36 8.48 -21.67
CA ARG A 349 1.50 8.85 -22.52
C ARG A 349 1.33 10.23 -23.15
N LYS A 350 0.15 10.52 -23.67
CA LYS A 350 -0.15 11.77 -24.38
C LYS A 350 -0.29 12.98 -23.47
N ASN A 351 -0.78 12.81 -22.24
CA ASN A 351 -1.24 13.94 -21.43
C ASN A 351 -0.51 14.12 -20.09
N SER A 352 0.24 13.12 -19.60
CA SER A 352 0.92 13.27 -18.32
C SER A 352 2.10 14.24 -18.39
N ALA A 353 2.37 14.91 -17.28
CA ALA A 353 3.51 15.78 -17.07
C ALA A 353 4.83 15.03 -17.21
N TYR A 354 4.88 13.73 -16.87
CA TYR A 354 6.10 12.92 -16.98
C TYR A 354 6.71 12.97 -18.39
N PHE A 355 5.86 12.88 -19.43
CA PHE A 355 6.31 12.91 -20.82
C PHE A 355 6.37 14.31 -21.43
N ASN A 356 5.58 15.27 -20.93
CA ASN A 356 5.33 16.52 -21.65
C ASN A 356 5.74 17.78 -20.89
N ALA A 357 5.78 17.73 -19.55
CA ALA A 357 6.11 18.89 -18.75
C ALA A 357 7.63 18.99 -18.52
N ARG A 358 8.10 20.23 -18.47
CA ARG A 358 9.48 20.55 -18.18
C ARG A 358 9.67 20.93 -16.71
N ASN A 359 10.79 20.51 -16.14
CA ASN A 359 11.22 20.89 -14.80
C ASN A 359 11.74 22.35 -14.78
N SER A 360 12.22 22.83 -13.63
CA SER A 360 12.72 24.22 -13.51
C SER A 360 14.00 24.50 -14.32
N GLU A 361 14.68 23.47 -14.80
CA GLU A 361 15.85 23.55 -15.67
C GLU A 361 15.49 23.39 -17.15
N ASN A 362 14.19 23.42 -17.48
CA ASN A 362 13.67 23.28 -18.83
C ASN A 362 13.95 21.91 -19.46
N GLU A 363 14.09 20.85 -18.67
CA GLU A 363 14.26 19.45 -19.10
C GLU A 363 12.94 18.69 -18.90
N ILE A 364 12.56 17.78 -19.82
CA ILE A 364 11.35 16.95 -19.62
C ILE A 364 11.57 16.02 -18.43
N TYR A 365 10.55 15.80 -17.58
CA TYR A 365 10.72 14.98 -16.38
C TYR A 365 11.26 13.57 -16.67
N LYS A 366 10.78 12.91 -17.73
CA LYS A 366 11.33 11.63 -18.20
C LYS A 366 12.84 11.70 -18.46
N GLU A 367 13.29 12.69 -19.23
CA GLU A 367 14.70 12.88 -19.58
C GLU A 367 15.55 13.14 -18.33
N ALA A 368 15.08 14.02 -17.44
CA ALA A 368 15.74 14.31 -16.17
C ALA A 368 15.91 13.05 -15.30
N PHE A 369 14.90 12.19 -15.28
CA PHE A 369 14.93 10.96 -14.50
C PHE A 369 15.91 9.96 -15.10
N GLU A 370 15.86 9.75 -16.42
CA GLU A 370 16.80 8.87 -17.13
C GLU A 370 18.24 9.32 -16.93
N ARG A 371 18.50 10.63 -17.05
CA ARG A 371 19.82 11.21 -16.78
C ARG A 371 20.30 10.89 -15.37
N VAL A 372 19.49 11.17 -14.35
CA VAL A 372 19.88 10.90 -12.95
C VAL A 372 20.04 9.41 -12.68
N LEU A 373 19.20 8.54 -13.24
CA LEU A 373 19.35 7.08 -13.10
C LEU A 373 20.68 6.58 -13.69
N ASN A 374 21.12 7.15 -14.83
CA ASN A 374 22.39 6.79 -15.46
C ASN A 374 23.63 7.27 -14.67
N GLU A 375 23.46 8.24 -13.75
CA GLU A 375 24.53 8.70 -12.86
C GLU A 375 24.73 7.81 -11.62
N ILE A 376 23.75 6.94 -11.29
CA ILE A 376 23.75 6.12 -10.06
C ILE A 376 24.51 4.84 -10.27
#